data_AF-A0A2P6MMQ3-F1
#
_entry.id   AF-A0A2P6MMQ3-F1
#
_cell.length_a   1.000
_cell.length_b   1.000
_cell.length_c   1.000
_cell.angle_alpha   90.00
_cell.angle_beta   90.00
_cell.angle_gamma   90.00
#
_symmetry.space_group_name_H-M   'P 1'
#
loop_
_entity.id
_entity.type
_entity.pdbx_description
1 polymer ?
#
loop_
_entity_poly.entity_id
_entity_poly.type
_entity_poly.pdbx_seq_one_letter_code
_entity_poly.pdbx_strand_id
1 'polypeptide(L)'
;MQSFLLFALLSLFAASQADVFIITTYNSSDCTFASKSQSYPTGCLGVGPLSNQNSIDGNTAFVKSFLGSGSCGGNAATTLNYTLGAVCTALINGGNTYYKAYTGRTVTPAPGPNDQITENYSGSGCGGTGNAVITYNSGCTAKDCGAATVGSTRGVCLTQGQAYATPNSSGFAVTFSLAILAVAAVIVLF
;
A
#
# COMPACT_ATOMS: atom_id res chain seq x y z
N MET A 1 16.01 -30.75 -9.55
CA MET A 1 14.64 -30.20 -9.61
C MET A 1 14.20 -29.57 -8.29
N GLN A 2 14.53 -30.16 -7.14
CA GLN A 2 14.18 -29.64 -5.81
C GLN A 2 14.70 -28.22 -5.51
N SER A 3 15.92 -27.89 -5.93
CA SER A 3 16.52 -26.55 -5.72
C SER A 3 15.81 -25.44 -6.51
N PHE A 4 15.32 -25.73 -7.72
CA PHE A 4 14.57 -24.77 -8.54
C PHE A 4 13.22 -24.41 -7.90
N LEU A 5 12.58 -25.38 -7.27
CA LEU A 5 11.30 -25.22 -6.58
C LEU A 5 11.47 -24.36 -5.32
N LEU A 6 12.59 -24.52 -4.61
CA LEU A 6 12.95 -23.67 -3.47
C LEU A 6 13.17 -22.20 -3.89
N PHE A 7 13.90 -21.96 -4.98
CA PHE A 7 14.11 -20.60 -5.50
C PHE A 7 12.82 -19.96 -6.00
N ALA A 8 11.91 -20.73 -6.60
CA ALA A 8 10.59 -20.25 -7.01
C ALA A 8 9.69 -19.91 -5.80
N LEU A 9 9.76 -20.70 -4.73
CA LEU A 9 9.03 -20.41 -3.48
C LEU A 9 9.59 -19.16 -2.77
N LEU A 10 10.91 -19.00 -2.73
CA LEU A 10 11.58 -17.82 -2.17
C LEU A 10 11.25 -16.55 -2.96
N SER A 11 11.22 -16.62 -4.29
CA SER A 11 10.83 -15.48 -5.12
C SER A 11 9.34 -15.15 -5.02
N LEU A 12 8.46 -16.15 -4.86
CA LEU A 12 7.05 -15.93 -4.52
C LEU A 12 6.88 -15.25 -3.16
N PHE A 13 7.63 -15.68 -2.13
CA PHE A 13 7.57 -15.08 -0.80
C PHE A 13 8.12 -13.65 -0.77
N ALA A 14 9.12 -13.34 -1.59
CA ALA A 14 9.60 -11.96 -1.77
C ALA A 14 8.56 -11.09 -2.51
N ALA A 15 7.90 -11.63 -3.53
CA ALA A 15 6.82 -10.94 -4.24
C ALA A 15 5.60 -10.67 -3.34
N SER A 16 5.32 -11.54 -2.37
CA SER A 16 4.23 -11.37 -1.39
C SER A 16 4.57 -10.42 -0.22
N GLN A 17 5.74 -9.79 -0.20
CA GLN A 17 6.09 -8.74 0.76
C GLN A 17 6.05 -7.34 0.14
N ALA A 18 6.02 -7.25 -1.20
CA ALA A 18 5.99 -6.00 -1.95
C ALA A 18 4.56 -5.61 -2.39
N ASP A 19 3.52 -6.14 -1.73
CA ASP A 19 2.12 -5.88 -2.08
C ASP A 19 1.75 -4.42 -1.81
N VAL A 20 2.43 -3.76 -0.87
CA VAL A 20 2.16 -2.40 -0.41
C VAL A 20 3.47 -1.72 -0.06
N PHE A 21 3.63 -0.47 -0.47
CA PHE A 21 4.60 0.44 0.17
C PHE A 21 3.87 1.57 0.88
N ILE A 22 4.49 2.08 1.94
CA ILE A 22 3.96 3.14 2.77
C ILE A 22 4.91 4.33 2.70
N ILE A 23 4.33 5.51 2.59
CA ILE A 23 5.03 6.78 2.66
C ILE A 23 4.51 7.52 3.89
N THR A 24 5.37 7.77 4.85
CA THR A 24 5.09 8.64 5.99
C THR A 24 5.76 9.99 5.75
N THR A 25 5.01 11.07 5.81
CA THR A 25 5.51 12.44 5.73
C THR A 25 5.69 13.04 7.13
N TYR A 26 6.67 13.93 7.24
CA TYR A 26 7.11 14.57 8.47
C TYR A 26 7.34 16.06 8.23
N ASN A 27 7.18 16.85 9.28
CA ASN A 27 7.37 18.30 9.24
C ASN A 27 8.77 18.72 9.72
N SER A 28 9.69 17.75 9.84
CA SER A 28 11.04 17.95 10.38
C SER A 28 12.05 17.06 9.67
N SER A 29 13.29 17.54 9.57
CA SER A 29 14.39 16.87 8.84
C SER A 29 14.93 15.62 9.53
N ASP A 30 14.62 15.44 10.80
CA ASP A 30 14.93 14.25 11.60
C ASP A 30 13.79 13.22 11.59
N CYS A 31 12.65 13.55 10.95
CA CYS A 31 11.45 12.72 10.90
C CYS A 31 10.96 12.30 12.30
N THR A 32 10.93 13.24 13.24
CA THR A 32 10.39 13.04 14.60
C THR A 32 8.88 13.21 14.65
N PHE A 33 8.33 14.20 13.94
CA PHE A 33 6.91 14.52 13.96
C PHE A 33 6.23 14.09 12.65
N ALA A 34 5.65 12.89 12.65
CA ALA A 34 4.87 12.40 11.53
C ALA A 34 3.58 13.22 11.40
N SER A 35 3.27 13.64 10.18
CA SER A 35 2.06 14.42 9.86
C SER A 35 1.02 13.58 9.12
N LYS A 36 1.46 12.71 8.22
CA LYS A 36 0.57 11.85 7.43
C LYS A 36 1.27 10.56 7.03
N SER A 37 0.54 9.45 6.95
CA SER A 37 1.00 8.24 6.25
C SER A 37 0.01 7.84 5.16
N GLN A 38 0.52 7.35 4.05
CA GLN A 38 -0.28 6.86 2.94
C GLN A 38 0.25 5.50 2.51
N SER A 39 -0.63 4.51 2.41
CA SER A 39 -0.29 3.22 1.81
C SER A 39 -0.59 3.22 0.32
N TYR A 40 0.21 2.47 -0.42
CA TYR A 40 0.13 2.34 -1.86
C TYR A 40 0.21 0.86 -2.19
N PRO A 41 -0.94 0.16 -2.35
CA PRO A 41 -0.93 -1.20 -2.85
C PRO A 41 -0.33 -1.22 -4.27
N THR A 42 0.60 -2.12 -4.52
CA THR A 42 1.24 -2.29 -5.82
C THR A 42 0.28 -2.90 -6.83
N GLY A 43 0.53 -2.60 -8.10
CA GLY A 43 -0.33 -2.97 -9.22
C GLY A 43 -1.01 -1.76 -9.86
N CYS A 44 -1.92 -2.05 -10.79
CA CYS A 44 -2.71 -1.04 -11.47
C CYS A 44 -4.12 -0.97 -10.88
N LEU A 45 -4.57 0.23 -10.53
CA LEU A 45 -5.91 0.53 -10.07
C LEU A 45 -6.55 1.51 -11.04
N GLY A 46 -7.45 1.02 -11.88
CA GLY A 46 -8.19 1.84 -12.84
C GLY A 46 -9.69 1.72 -12.63
N VAL A 47 -10.36 2.85 -12.42
CA VAL A 47 -11.83 2.96 -12.50
C VAL A 47 -12.16 4.28 -13.20
N GLY A 48 -12.77 4.20 -14.39
CA GLY A 48 -13.16 5.38 -15.16
C GLY A 48 -11.97 6.11 -15.82
N PRO A 49 -11.96 7.45 -15.93
CA PRO A 49 -10.97 8.19 -16.71
C PRO A 49 -9.60 8.33 -16.03
N LEU A 50 -9.46 7.89 -14.78
CA LEU A 50 -8.23 7.97 -14.00
C LEU A 50 -7.75 6.56 -13.63
N SER A 51 -6.44 6.34 -13.69
CA SER A 51 -5.84 5.10 -13.23
C SER A 51 -4.52 5.37 -12.54
N ASN A 52 -4.22 4.62 -11.48
CA ASN A 52 -2.99 4.74 -10.73
C ASN A 52 -2.23 3.42 -10.77
N GLN A 53 -0.94 3.49 -11.06
CA GLN A 53 -0.03 2.36 -10.93
C GLN A 53 0.96 2.66 -9.82
N ASN A 54 1.06 1.72 -8.89
CA ASN A 54 2.08 1.75 -7.87
C ASN A 54 3.02 0.57 -8.13
N SER A 55 4.31 0.84 -8.23
CA SER A 55 5.31 -0.21 -8.48
C SER A 55 6.58 0.06 -7.70
N ILE A 56 7.38 -0.98 -7.53
CA ILE A 56 8.69 -0.89 -6.90
C ILE A 56 9.70 -1.43 -7.92
N ASP A 57 10.77 -0.69 -8.16
CA ASP A 57 11.92 -1.13 -8.95
C ASP A 57 13.20 -0.84 -8.16
N GLY A 58 13.91 -1.90 -7.79
CA GLY A 58 15.02 -1.85 -6.85
C GLY A 58 14.62 -1.16 -5.54
N ASN A 59 15.31 -0.07 -5.21
CA ASN A 59 15.08 0.73 -4.00
C ASN A 59 14.22 1.98 -4.25
N THR A 60 13.44 2.00 -5.34
CA THR A 60 12.58 3.14 -5.68
C THR A 60 11.14 2.69 -5.80
N ALA A 61 10.24 3.36 -5.08
CA ALA A 61 8.80 3.24 -5.25
C ALA A 61 8.29 4.32 -6.21
N PHE A 62 7.42 3.91 -7.13
CA PHE A 62 6.83 4.75 -8.15
C PHE A 62 5.32 4.83 -7.92
N VAL A 63 4.79 6.05 -7.87
CA VAL A 63 3.36 6.34 -7.91
C VAL A 63 3.10 7.05 -9.23
N LYS A 64 2.43 6.36 -10.16
CA LYS A 64 2.12 6.86 -11.50
C LYS A 64 0.63 7.05 -11.65
N SER A 65 0.23 8.17 -12.25
CA SER A 65 -1.17 8.46 -12.57
C SER A 65 -1.33 8.59 -14.08
N PHE A 66 -2.39 7.98 -14.62
CA PHE A 66 -2.73 7.91 -16.03
C PHE A 66 -4.11 8.52 -16.24
N LEU A 67 -4.27 9.23 -17.36
CA LEU A 67 -5.52 9.90 -17.75
C LEU A 67 -6.08 9.27 -19.02
N GLY A 68 -7.40 9.17 -19.12
CA GLY A 68 -8.11 9.03 -20.39
C GLY A 68 -8.45 7.61 -20.85
N SER A 69 -8.08 6.55 -20.11
CA SER A 69 -8.34 5.17 -20.57
C SER A 69 -8.78 4.15 -19.52
N GLY A 70 -8.75 4.50 -18.22
CA GLY A 70 -9.03 3.51 -17.16
C GLY A 70 -8.01 2.38 -17.07
N SER A 71 -6.85 2.54 -17.72
CA SER A 71 -5.74 1.60 -17.69
C SER A 71 -4.44 2.30 -17.30
N CYS A 72 -3.47 1.53 -16.80
CA CYS A 72 -2.11 2.01 -16.53
C CYS A 72 -1.17 1.82 -17.73
N GLY A 73 -1.72 1.83 -18.95
CA GLY A 73 -0.97 1.72 -20.19
C GLY A 73 -0.55 3.09 -20.73
N GLY A 74 0.57 3.12 -21.47
CA GLY A 74 1.07 4.34 -22.13
C GLY A 74 1.90 5.23 -21.21
N ASN A 75 1.92 6.54 -21.52
CA ASN A 75 2.68 7.52 -20.75
C ASN A 75 1.86 8.00 -19.54
N ALA A 76 2.47 7.93 -18.36
CA ALA A 76 1.87 8.48 -17.16
C ALA A 76 1.81 10.01 -17.26
N ALA A 77 0.68 10.60 -16.88
CA ALA A 77 0.51 12.04 -16.78
C ALA A 77 1.31 12.62 -15.59
N THR A 78 1.49 11.83 -14.53
CA THR A 78 2.33 12.20 -13.39
C THR A 78 3.06 10.97 -12.88
N THR A 79 4.32 11.15 -12.49
CA THR A 79 5.13 10.12 -11.84
C THR A 79 5.80 10.74 -10.63
N LEU A 80 5.55 10.17 -9.45
CA LEU A 80 6.23 10.50 -8.21
C LEU A 80 7.14 9.34 -7.82
N ASN A 81 8.37 9.67 -7.47
CA ASN A 81 9.39 8.70 -7.10
C ASN A 81 9.76 8.90 -5.63
N TYR A 82 9.83 7.80 -4.90
CA TYR A 82 10.21 7.78 -3.50
C TYR A 82 11.33 6.78 -3.30
N THR A 83 12.44 7.24 -2.73
CA THR A 83 13.52 6.34 -2.35
C THR A 83 13.05 5.53 -1.15
N LEU A 84 13.03 4.21 -1.31
CA LEU A 84 12.74 3.28 -0.23
C LEU A 84 13.93 3.25 0.74
N GLY A 85 13.62 3.07 2.02
CA GLY A 85 14.59 3.09 3.09
C GLY A 85 14.09 3.90 4.27
N ALA A 86 14.48 3.49 5.48
CA ALA A 86 14.08 4.15 6.73
C ALA A 86 14.77 5.52 6.97
N VAL A 87 15.43 6.09 5.96
CA VAL A 87 16.17 7.35 6.05
C VAL A 87 15.21 8.52 5.79
N CYS A 88 15.27 9.52 6.67
CA CYS A 88 14.49 10.74 6.50
C CYS A 88 14.97 11.52 5.26
N THR A 89 14.11 11.66 4.26
CA THR A 89 14.46 12.23 2.96
C THR A 89 13.62 13.47 2.70
N ALA A 90 14.24 14.56 2.25
CA ALA A 90 13.50 15.77 1.87
C ALA A 90 12.60 15.49 0.67
N LEU A 91 11.34 15.94 0.73
CA LEU A 91 10.43 15.85 -0.40
C LEU A 91 10.83 16.90 -1.44
N ILE A 92 11.10 16.46 -2.68
CA ILE A 92 11.45 17.37 -3.78
C ILE A 92 10.29 18.35 -4.00
N ASN A 93 10.60 19.65 -4.01
CA ASN A 93 9.62 20.75 -4.09
C ASN A 93 8.60 20.80 -2.94
N GLY A 94 8.84 20.09 -1.83
CA GLY A 94 7.96 20.03 -0.66
C GLY A 94 8.27 21.06 0.44
N GLY A 95 9.21 21.98 0.21
CA GLY A 95 9.68 22.92 1.23
C GLY A 95 10.26 22.19 2.44
N ASN A 96 9.70 22.44 3.63
CA ASN A 96 10.10 21.80 4.90
C ASN A 96 9.40 20.45 5.16
N THR A 97 8.99 19.75 4.10
CA THR A 97 8.36 18.43 4.19
C THR A 97 9.38 17.34 3.92
N TYR A 98 9.40 16.33 4.78
CA TYR A 98 10.29 15.18 4.68
C TYR A 98 9.47 13.90 4.65
N TYR A 99 10.06 12.79 4.20
CA TYR A 99 9.39 11.50 4.15
C TYR A 99 10.32 10.34 4.53
N LYS A 100 9.71 9.24 4.97
CA LYS A 100 10.29 7.89 4.99
C LYS A 100 9.38 6.98 4.19
N ALA A 101 9.95 6.16 3.32
CA ALA A 101 9.20 5.21 2.52
C ALA A 101 9.73 3.79 2.74
N TYR A 102 8.83 2.82 2.88
CA TYR A 102 9.20 1.43 3.16
C TYR A 102 8.13 0.48 2.63
N THR A 103 8.50 -0.77 2.41
CA THR A 103 7.58 -1.83 2.03
C THR A 103 6.95 -2.46 3.28
N GLY A 104 5.73 -2.96 3.12
CA GLY A 104 5.00 -3.63 4.19
C GLY A 104 3.64 -2.99 4.45
N ARG A 105 2.91 -3.59 5.39
CA ARG A 105 1.52 -3.23 5.70
C ARG A 105 1.35 -2.48 7.02
N THR A 106 2.30 -2.65 7.94
CA THR A 106 2.33 -1.98 9.23
C THR A 106 2.91 -0.59 9.07
N VAL A 107 2.24 0.41 9.62
CA VAL A 107 2.67 1.81 9.52
C VAL A 107 3.61 2.15 10.66
N THR A 108 4.67 2.90 10.35
CA THR A 108 5.63 3.50 11.28
C THR A 108 5.66 5.03 11.08
N PRO A 109 5.46 5.83 12.15
CA PRO A 109 5.07 5.39 13.50
C PRO A 109 3.69 4.70 13.49
N ALA A 110 3.45 3.82 14.45
CA ALA A 110 2.17 3.13 14.53
C ALA A 110 1.08 4.13 14.90
N PRO A 111 -0.07 4.15 14.20
CA PRO A 111 -1.17 5.05 14.53
C PRO A 111 -1.74 4.71 15.91
N GLY A 112 -2.14 5.75 16.64
CA GLY A 112 -2.79 5.68 17.94
C GLY A 112 -4.27 6.10 17.90
N PRO A 113 -4.92 6.18 19.07
CA PRO A 113 -6.35 6.46 19.17
C PRO A 113 -6.79 7.85 18.67
N ASN A 114 -5.86 8.81 18.62
CA ASN A 114 -6.13 10.18 18.19
C ASN A 114 -5.85 10.42 16.70
N ASP A 115 -5.48 9.39 15.95
CA ASP A 115 -5.15 9.52 14.53
C ASP A 115 -6.35 9.18 13.67
N GLN A 116 -6.61 9.97 12.62
CA GLN A 116 -7.65 9.66 11.66
C GLN A 116 -7.10 8.67 10.64
N ILE A 117 -7.66 7.46 10.63
CA ILE A 117 -7.41 6.46 9.58
C ILE A 117 -8.59 6.48 8.60
N THR A 118 -8.30 6.66 7.33
CA THR A 118 -9.28 6.60 6.23
C THR A 118 -8.84 5.54 5.23
N GLU A 119 -9.65 4.49 5.10
CA GLU A 119 -9.44 3.46 4.09
C GLU A 119 -10.28 3.80 2.86
N ASN A 120 -9.67 3.76 1.68
CA ASN A 120 -10.35 3.96 0.41
C ASN A 120 -10.23 2.70 -0.44
N TYR A 121 -11.34 2.27 -1.00
CA TYR A 121 -11.46 1.06 -1.79
C TYR A 121 -11.89 1.44 -3.20
N SER A 122 -11.43 0.70 -4.21
CA SER A 122 -11.84 0.95 -5.59
C SER A 122 -13.26 0.47 -5.90
N GLY A 123 -13.76 -0.51 -5.15
CA GLY A 123 -15.08 -1.11 -5.32
C GLY A 123 -16.22 -0.36 -4.63
N SER A 124 -17.44 -0.87 -4.83
CA SER A 124 -18.68 -0.35 -4.24
C SER A 124 -18.91 -0.74 -2.78
N GLY A 125 -17.96 -1.44 -2.17
CA GLY A 125 -17.89 -1.69 -0.74
C GLY A 125 -16.45 -1.68 -0.25
N CYS A 126 -16.27 -1.87 1.06
CA CYS A 126 -14.96 -1.81 1.72
C CYS A 126 -14.29 -3.17 1.82
N GLY A 127 -14.33 -3.91 0.70
CA GLY A 127 -13.65 -5.19 0.53
C GLY A 127 -12.80 -5.18 -0.73
N GLY A 128 -11.76 -6.02 -0.76
CA GLY A 128 -10.82 -6.09 -1.88
C GLY A 128 -9.72 -5.04 -1.81
N THR A 129 -9.24 -4.59 -2.98
CA THR A 129 -8.10 -3.69 -3.06
C THR A 129 -8.43 -2.28 -2.58
N GLY A 130 -7.68 -1.83 -1.58
CA GLY A 130 -7.79 -0.48 -1.04
C GLY A 130 -6.46 0.09 -0.61
N ASN A 131 -6.46 1.37 -0.33
CA ASN A 131 -5.36 2.07 0.33
C ASN A 131 -5.83 2.68 1.64
N ALA A 132 -4.88 3.16 2.45
CA ALA A 132 -5.16 3.85 3.68
C ALA A 132 -4.40 5.17 3.74
N VAL A 133 -5.07 6.16 4.30
CA VAL A 133 -4.51 7.46 4.62
C VAL A 133 -4.66 7.66 6.13
N ILE A 134 -3.55 7.92 6.80
CA ILE A 134 -3.49 8.22 8.22
C ILE A 134 -3.08 9.68 8.36
N THR A 135 -3.84 10.45 9.12
CA THR A 135 -3.46 11.80 9.53
C THR A 135 -3.22 11.78 11.04
N TYR A 136 -2.01 12.14 11.46
CA TYR A 136 -1.63 12.02 12.86
C TYR A 136 -2.14 13.21 13.68
N ASN A 137 -2.57 12.94 14.92
CA ASN A 137 -3.04 13.94 15.89
C ASN A 137 -4.20 14.82 15.39
N SER A 138 -5.05 14.31 14.50
CA SER A 138 -6.21 15.05 13.97
C SER A 138 -7.51 14.81 14.74
N GLY A 139 -7.51 13.90 15.71
CA GLY A 139 -8.72 13.30 16.26
C GLY A 139 -9.26 12.23 15.32
N CYS A 140 -9.97 11.24 15.88
CA CYS A 140 -10.56 10.16 15.10
C CYS A 140 -12.08 10.24 15.05
N THR A 141 -12.62 10.16 13.83
CA THR A 141 -14.03 9.98 13.55
C THR A 141 -14.24 8.65 12.84
N ALA A 142 -14.96 7.75 13.50
CA ALA A 142 -15.34 6.48 12.89
C ALA A 142 -16.39 6.74 11.81
N LYS A 143 -16.26 6.04 10.69
CA LYS A 143 -17.23 6.12 9.59
C LYS A 143 -17.41 4.73 9.02
N ASP A 144 -18.64 4.24 9.04
CA ASP A 144 -18.98 2.98 8.41
C ASP A 144 -18.70 3.01 6.91
N CYS A 145 -18.55 1.83 6.32
CA CYS A 145 -18.35 1.73 4.90
C CYS A 145 -19.54 2.33 4.14
N GLY A 146 -19.32 3.45 3.46
CA GLY A 146 -20.32 4.02 2.56
C GLY A 146 -20.27 3.29 1.23
N ALA A 147 -21.32 2.57 0.86
CA ALA A 147 -21.44 2.01 -0.47
C ALA A 147 -21.51 3.15 -1.51
N ALA A 148 -20.66 3.07 -2.52
CA ALA A 148 -20.58 4.08 -3.58
C ALA A 148 -20.51 3.41 -4.95
N THR A 149 -21.05 4.06 -5.97
CA THR A 149 -20.95 3.59 -7.36
C THR A 149 -19.52 3.61 -7.89
N VAL A 150 -18.67 4.48 -7.36
CA VAL A 150 -17.25 4.60 -7.71
C VAL A 150 -16.44 4.88 -6.44
N GLY A 151 -15.82 3.82 -5.91
CA GLY A 151 -14.90 3.89 -4.76
C GLY A 151 -15.57 4.15 -3.41
N SER A 152 -15.32 3.27 -2.45
CA SER A 152 -15.91 3.31 -1.10
C SER A 152 -14.92 3.80 -0.07
N THR A 153 -15.41 4.42 1.00
CA THR A 153 -14.55 4.95 2.09
C THR A 153 -15.03 4.47 3.45
N ARG A 154 -14.06 4.20 4.34
CA ARG A 154 -14.29 3.83 5.74
C ARG A 154 -13.35 4.63 6.65
N GLY A 155 -13.88 5.14 7.75
CA GLY A 155 -13.12 5.76 8.83
C GLY A 155 -12.87 4.75 9.94
N VAL A 156 -11.61 4.48 10.27
CA VAL A 156 -11.22 3.52 11.30
C VAL A 156 -10.64 4.26 12.49
N CYS A 157 -11.18 3.99 13.68
CA CYS A 157 -10.63 4.48 14.94
C CYS A 157 -10.05 3.32 15.74
N LEU A 158 -8.82 3.51 16.20
CA LEU A 158 -8.13 2.54 17.03
C LEU A 158 -8.41 2.81 18.49
N THR A 159 -8.55 1.75 19.27
CA THR A 159 -8.43 1.83 20.73
C THR A 159 -6.98 1.66 21.15
N GLN A 160 -6.65 2.03 22.38
CA GLN A 160 -5.29 1.91 22.90
C GLN A 160 -4.77 0.47 22.78
N GLY A 161 -3.55 0.32 22.23
CA GLY A 161 -2.90 -0.98 22.06
C GLY A 161 -3.33 -1.79 20.83
N GLN A 162 -4.28 -1.28 20.02
CA GLN A 162 -4.62 -1.94 18.76
C GLN A 162 -3.55 -1.71 17.70
N ALA A 163 -3.13 -2.79 17.05
CA ALA A 163 -2.28 -2.71 15.86
C ALA A 163 -3.14 -2.43 14.62
N TYR A 164 -2.58 -1.65 13.69
CA TYR A 164 -3.20 -1.38 12.40
C TYR A 164 -2.32 -1.89 11.25
N ALA A 165 -2.95 -2.57 10.31
CA ALA A 165 -2.33 -3.01 9.07
C ALA A 165 -3.17 -2.50 7.90
N THR A 166 -2.50 -1.89 6.94
CA THR A 166 -3.14 -1.29 5.78
C THR A 166 -3.78 -2.35 4.86
N PRO A 167 -4.87 -2.01 4.14
CA PRO A 167 -5.43 -2.88 3.11
C PRO A 167 -4.40 -3.19 2.02
N ASN A 168 -4.50 -4.38 1.42
CA ASN A 168 -3.62 -4.83 0.34
C ASN A 168 -4.41 -5.10 -0.95
N SER A 169 -3.71 -5.37 -2.05
CA SER A 169 -4.32 -5.75 -3.33
C SER A 169 -4.62 -7.25 -3.45
N SER A 170 -4.32 -8.06 -2.43
CA SER A 170 -4.09 -9.49 -2.58
C SER A 170 -5.27 -10.38 -2.15
N GLY A 171 -6.46 -10.11 -2.70
CA GLY A 171 -7.46 -11.18 -2.86
C GLY A 171 -6.96 -12.29 -3.81
N PHE A 172 -6.03 -11.96 -4.72
CA PHE A 172 -5.57 -12.86 -5.78
C PHE A 172 -4.21 -13.54 -5.50
N ALA A 173 -3.25 -12.84 -4.89
CA ALA A 173 -1.89 -13.37 -4.72
C ALA A 173 -1.75 -14.43 -3.61
N VAL A 174 -2.47 -14.29 -2.49
CA VAL A 174 -2.40 -15.25 -1.37
C VAL A 174 -3.07 -16.58 -1.73
N THR A 175 -4.23 -16.52 -2.36
CA THR A 175 -4.98 -17.70 -2.82
C THR A 175 -4.22 -18.47 -3.90
N PHE A 176 -3.59 -17.75 -4.84
CA PHE A 176 -2.77 -18.35 -5.90
C PHE A 176 -1.49 -19.00 -5.34
N SER A 177 -0.85 -18.37 -4.35
CA SER A 177 0.34 -18.92 -3.69
C SER A 177 0.02 -20.18 -2.87
N LEU A 178 -1.10 -20.20 -2.14
CA LEU A 178 -1.56 -21.38 -1.39
C LEU A 178 -1.96 -22.54 -2.32
N ALA A 179 -2.62 -22.25 -3.44
CA ALA A 179 -2.99 -23.26 -4.44
C ALA A 179 -1.76 -23.90 -5.09
N ILE A 180 -0.72 -23.12 -5.41
CA ILE A 180 0.53 -23.63 -5.97
C ILE A 180 1.30 -24.46 -4.93
N LEU A 181 1.32 -24.05 -3.67
CA LEU A 181 1.89 -24.84 -2.56
C LEU A 181 1.20 -26.20 -2.41
N ALA A 182 -0.14 -26.23 -2.49
CA ALA A 182 -0.90 -27.47 -2.43
C ALA A 182 -0.61 -28.41 -3.61
N VAL A 183 -0.54 -27.88 -4.84
CA VAL A 183 -0.18 -28.67 -6.03
C VAL A 183 1.26 -29.18 -5.96
N ALA A 184 2.21 -28.36 -5.49
CA ALA A 184 3.60 -28.76 -5.31
C ALA A 184 3.77 -29.85 -4.24
N ALA A 185 3.00 -29.79 -3.14
CA ALA A 185 3.03 -30.82 -2.11
C ALA A 185 2.54 -32.18 -2.64
N VAL A 186 1.51 -32.20 -3.49
CA VAL A 186 1.03 -33.44 -4.13
C VAL A 186 2.09 -34.02 -5.08
N ILE A 187 2.77 -33.20 -5.89
CA ILE A 187 3.78 -33.68 -6.84
C ILE A 187 5.06 -34.20 -6.14
N VAL A 188 5.35 -33.76 -4.93
CA VAL A 188 6.54 -34.21 -4.17
C VAL A 188 6.25 -35.46 -3.31
N LEU A 189 4.98 -35.70 -2.96
CA LEU A 189 4.55 -36.83 -2.13
C LEU A 189 4.14 -38.08 -2.94
N PHE A 190 3.94 -37.96 -4.25
CA PHE A 190 3.60 -39.04 -5.20
C PHE A 190 4.64 -39.13 -6.31
#